data_AF-A0A542XFQ2-F1
#
_entry.id   AF-A0A542XFQ2-F1
#
_cell.length_a   1.000
_cell.length_b   1.000
_cell.length_c   1.000
_cell.angle_alpha   90.00
_cell.angle_beta   90.00
_cell.angle_gamma   90.00
#
_symmetry.space_group_name_H-M   'P 1'
#
loop_
_entity.id
_entity.type
_entity.pdbx_description
1 polymer ?
#
loop_
_entity_poly.entity_id
_entity_poly.type
_entity_poly.pdbx_seq_one_letter_code
_entity_poly.pdbx_strand_id
1 'polypeptide(L)'
;MAVGTLLALPTGAYGVLRGEPAALVFLLVGLYALTDVAWWKVRVTDTELVAQGRFSRRRATLATVRDLGISTFGTVWVAPADGRAFSLRMVSPYGEGGVQDFYRELRTRVVAAGGAPGRDPDDLSLPPKGAHPVFSV
;
A
#
# COMPACT_ATOMS: atom_id res chain seq x y z
N MET A 1 12.41 -2.64 -4.11
CA MET A 1 12.91 -3.86 -3.42
C MET A 1 12.40 -5.15 -4.08
N ALA A 2 12.48 -5.30 -5.41
CA ALA A 2 11.94 -6.48 -6.11
C ALA A 2 13.04 -7.38 -6.72
N VAL A 3 14.21 -6.82 -7.05
CA VAL A 3 15.26 -7.54 -7.78
C VAL A 3 16.03 -8.54 -6.90
N GLY A 4 16.29 -8.19 -5.63
CA GLY A 4 17.02 -9.08 -4.71
C GLY A 4 16.25 -10.35 -4.32
N THR A 5 14.92 -10.23 -4.18
CA THR A 5 14.03 -11.34 -3.78
C THR A 5 13.85 -12.36 -4.91
N LEU A 6 13.87 -11.90 -6.17
CA LEU A 6 13.67 -12.73 -7.35
C LEU A 6 14.82 -13.71 -7.61
N LEU A 7 16.04 -13.36 -7.16
CA LEU A 7 17.22 -14.22 -7.27
C LEU A 7 17.43 -15.08 -6.01
N ALA A 8 17.11 -14.59 -4.81
CA ALA A 8 17.38 -15.30 -3.56
C ALA A 8 16.65 -16.66 -3.45
N LEU A 9 15.42 -16.76 -3.96
CA LEU A 9 14.62 -17.99 -3.93
C LEU A 9 15.17 -19.11 -4.82
N PRO A 10 15.43 -18.90 -6.13
CA PRO A 10 16.02 -19.94 -6.96
C PRO A 10 17.45 -20.28 -6.55
N THR A 11 18.26 -19.31 -6.11
CA THR A 11 19.64 -19.59 -5.65
C THR A 11 19.65 -20.36 -4.33
N GLY A 12 18.77 -20.01 -3.38
CA GLY A 12 18.58 -20.75 -2.13
C GLY A 12 18.06 -22.17 -2.36
N ALA A 13 17.07 -22.35 -3.24
CA ALA A 13 16.52 -23.68 -3.57
C ALA A 13 17.58 -24.57 -4.22
N TYR A 14 18.38 -24.02 -5.14
CA TYR A 14 19.46 -24.74 -5.80
C TYR A 14 20.57 -25.16 -4.82
N GLY A 15 20.98 -24.27 -3.91
CA GLY A 15 22.02 -24.59 -2.93
C GLY A 15 21.55 -25.59 -1.85
N VAL A 16 20.28 -25.56 -1.45
CA VAL A 16 19.70 -26.57 -0.54
C VAL A 16 19.71 -27.96 -1.18
N LEU A 17 19.40 -28.05 -2.48
CA LEU A 17 19.49 -29.31 -3.23
C LEU A 17 20.93 -29.86 -3.32
N ARG A 18 21.95 -29.00 -3.17
CA ARG A 18 23.37 -29.39 -3.11
C ARG A 18 23.89 -29.64 -1.69
N GLY A 19 23.06 -29.50 -0.66
CA GLY A 19 23.45 -29.70 0.74
C GLY A 19 24.24 -28.54 1.34
N GLU A 20 24.20 -27.35 0.74
CA GLU A 20 24.87 -26.17 1.28
C GLU A 20 24.05 -25.53 2.41
N PRO A 21 24.55 -25.48 3.66
CA PRO A 21 23.78 -24.95 4.79
C PRO A 21 23.53 -23.44 4.68
N ALA A 22 24.40 -22.70 3.99
CA ALA A 22 24.22 -21.27 3.76
C ALA A 22 23.03 -20.96 2.84
N ALA A 23 22.69 -21.87 1.92
CA ALA A 23 21.57 -21.71 1.00
C ALA A 23 20.21 -21.73 1.70
N LEU A 24 20.13 -22.40 2.86
CA LEU A 24 18.94 -22.43 3.70
C LEU A 24 18.63 -21.04 4.28
N VAL A 25 19.67 -20.26 4.60
CA VAL A 25 19.53 -18.87 5.05
C VAL A 25 18.98 -18.00 3.92
N PHE A 26 19.50 -18.11 2.70
CA PHE A 26 18.97 -17.38 1.54
C PHE A 26 17.53 -17.75 1.22
N LEU A 27 17.17 -19.03 1.35
CA LEU A 27 15.81 -19.51 1.14
C LEU A 27 14.86 -18.96 2.21
N LEU A 28 15.27 -18.98 3.48
CA LEU A 28 14.47 -18.40 4.59
C LEU A 28 14.32 -16.88 4.47
N VAL A 29 15.37 -16.16 4.07
CA VAL A 29 15.30 -14.71 3.81
C VAL A 29 14.37 -14.41 2.63
N GLY A 30 14.45 -15.20 1.55
CA GLY A 30 13.55 -15.09 0.41
C GLY A 30 12.09 -15.38 0.78
N LEU A 31 11.84 -16.42 1.59
CA LEU A 31 10.50 -16.74 2.09
C LEU A 31 9.97 -15.66 3.02
N TYR A 32 10.82 -15.15 3.92
CA TYR A 32 10.47 -14.07 4.84
C TYR A 32 10.11 -12.79 4.07
N ALA A 33 10.90 -12.43 3.06
CA ALA A 33 10.61 -11.30 2.18
C ALA A 33 9.30 -11.49 1.38
N LEU A 34 9.00 -12.71 0.92
CA LEU A 34 7.70 -13.03 0.31
C LEU A 34 6.54 -12.87 1.29
N THR A 35 6.72 -13.29 2.55
CA THR A 35 5.70 -13.06 3.57
C THR A 35 5.53 -11.57 3.80
N ASP A 36 6.57 -10.76 3.94
CA ASP A 36 6.37 -9.32 4.15
C ASP A 36 5.58 -8.66 3.00
N VAL A 37 5.88 -9.03 1.75
CA VAL A 37 5.13 -8.55 0.57
C VAL A 37 3.68 -9.05 0.56
N ALA A 38 3.41 -10.28 0.98
CA ALA A 38 2.05 -10.84 0.97
C ALA A 38 1.11 -10.18 1.98
N TRP A 39 1.64 -9.58 3.05
CA TRP A 39 0.86 -9.00 4.14
C TRP A 39 0.48 -7.53 3.89
N TRP A 40 1.06 -6.92 2.87
CA TRP A 40 0.83 -5.52 2.51
C TRP A 40 -0.05 -5.44 1.26
N LYS A 41 -1.31 -5.05 1.44
CA LYS A 41 -2.25 -4.94 0.32
C LYS A 41 -3.15 -3.73 0.47
N VAL A 42 -3.19 -2.92 -0.58
CA VAL A 42 -4.27 -1.95 -0.82
C VAL A 42 -5.16 -2.57 -1.87
N ARG A 43 -6.42 -2.82 -1.51
CA ARG A 43 -7.44 -3.32 -2.43
C ARG A 43 -8.50 -2.24 -2.57
N VAL A 44 -8.72 -1.80 -3.80
CA VAL A 44 -9.84 -0.92 -4.15
C VAL A 44 -10.86 -1.76 -4.91
N THR A 45 -12.09 -1.77 -4.42
CA THR A 45 -13.24 -2.35 -5.11
C THR A 45 -14.18 -1.22 -5.52
N ASP A 46 -15.33 -1.54 -6.11
CA ASP A 46 -16.30 -0.52 -6.54
C ASP A 46 -16.98 0.19 -5.35
N THR A 47 -16.94 -0.41 -4.16
CA THR A 47 -17.68 0.08 -2.98
C THR A 47 -16.79 0.34 -1.77
N GLU A 48 -15.66 -0.35 -1.65
CA GLU A 48 -14.76 -0.23 -0.51
C GLU A 48 -13.28 -0.10 -0.90
N LEU A 49 -12.57 0.71 -0.10
CA LEU A 49 -11.12 0.75 -0.01
C LEU A 49 -10.69 -0.03 1.23
N VAL A 50 -9.84 -1.03 1.04
CA VAL A 50 -9.23 -1.82 2.11
C VAL A 50 -7.72 -1.61 2.09
N ALA A 51 -7.19 -1.04 3.15
CA ALA A 51 -5.75 -0.91 3.38
C ALA A 51 -5.33 -1.87 4.50
N GLN A 52 -4.49 -2.85 4.17
CA GLN A 52 -4.00 -3.86 5.10
C GLN A 52 -2.48 -3.78 5.19
N GLY A 53 -1.99 -3.46 6.37
CA GLY A 53 -0.59 -3.66 6.77
C GLY A 53 -0.44 -4.90 7.66
N ARG A 54 0.77 -5.10 8.18
CA ARG A 54 1.12 -6.29 8.99
C ARG A 54 0.29 -6.46 10.27
N PHE A 55 0.01 -5.34 10.96
CA PHE A 55 -0.70 -5.33 12.25
C PHE A 55 -2.00 -4.53 12.25
N SER A 56 -2.31 -3.89 11.13
CA SER A 56 -3.48 -3.01 11.06
C SER A 56 -4.21 -3.17 9.73
N ARG A 57 -5.54 -3.20 9.83
CA ARG A 57 -6.44 -3.22 8.67
C ARG A 57 -7.42 -2.07 8.83
N ARG A 58 -7.52 -1.24 7.79
CA ARG A 58 -8.50 -0.16 7.69
C ARG A 58 -9.38 -0.40 6.47
N ARG A 59 -10.67 -0.16 6.64
CA ARG A 59 -11.66 -0.19 5.58
C ARG A 59 -12.36 1.16 5.54
N ALA A 60 -12.67 1.64 4.35
CA ALA A 60 -13.47 2.81 4.13
C ALA A 60 -14.43 2.54 2.97
N THR A 61 -15.71 2.83 3.15
CA THR A 61 -16.68 2.81 2.06
C THR A 61 -16.41 4.03 1.18
N LEU A 62 -16.34 3.84 -0.14
CA LEU A 62 -15.99 4.93 -1.06
C LEU A 62 -17.02 6.07 -1.01
N ALA A 63 -18.30 5.73 -0.86
CA ALA A 63 -19.40 6.69 -0.70
C ALA A 63 -19.29 7.56 0.57
N THR A 64 -18.58 7.09 1.60
CA THR A 64 -18.43 7.83 2.87
C THR A 64 -17.16 8.68 2.89
N VAL A 65 -16.32 8.64 1.85
CA VAL A 65 -15.10 9.45 1.80
C VAL A 65 -15.45 10.93 1.71
N ARG A 66 -15.04 11.72 2.70
CA ARG A 66 -15.27 13.17 2.77
C ARG A 66 -14.14 13.98 2.16
N ASP A 67 -12.92 13.45 2.22
CA ASP A 67 -11.75 14.11 1.67
C ASP A 67 -10.70 13.04 1.31
N LEU A 68 -9.92 13.31 0.28
CA LEU A 68 -8.74 12.52 -0.07
C LEU A 68 -7.70 13.46 -0.71
N GLY A 69 -6.43 13.12 -0.55
CA GLY A 69 -5.35 13.92 -1.12
C GLY A 69 -4.03 13.19 -1.17
N ILE A 70 -3.04 13.86 -1.75
CA ILE A 70 -1.64 13.43 -1.72
C ILE A 70 -0.94 14.29 -0.66
N SER A 71 -0.26 13.63 0.27
CA SER A 71 0.56 14.32 1.25
C SER A 71 1.85 14.84 0.64
N THR A 72 2.44 15.86 1.28
CA THR A 72 3.75 16.41 0.92
C THR A 72 4.87 15.37 0.90
N PHE A 73 4.66 14.22 1.54
CA PHE A 73 5.58 13.07 1.53
C PHE A 73 5.30 12.06 0.40
N GLY A 74 4.50 12.43 -0.61
CA GLY A 74 4.16 11.54 -1.72
C GLY A 74 3.36 10.32 -1.29
N THR A 75 2.48 10.46 -0.28
CA THR A 75 1.61 9.37 0.18
C THR A 75 0.15 9.78 0.04
N VAL A 76 -0.69 8.93 -0.55
CA VAL A 76 -2.14 9.14 -0.61
C VAL A 76 -2.73 9.01 0.79
N TRP A 77 -3.63 9.91 1.18
CA TRP A 77 -4.40 9.79 2.41
C TRP A 77 -5.90 9.91 2.11
N VAL A 78 -6.70 9.26 2.95
CA VAL A 78 -8.16 9.18 2.81
C VAL A 78 -8.80 9.51 4.14
N ALA A 79 -9.82 10.38 4.12
CA ALA A 79 -10.61 10.78 5.28
C ALA A 79 -12.08 10.34 5.10
N PRO A 80 -12.46 9.18 5.67
CA PRO A 80 -13.85 8.75 5.69
C PRO A 80 -14.71 9.57 6.67
N ALA A 81 -16.02 9.63 6.44
CA ALA A 81 -16.99 10.28 7.32
C ALA A 81 -17.16 9.57 8.67
N ASP A 82 -17.05 8.25 8.62
CA ASP A 82 -17.34 7.29 9.68
C ASP A 82 -16.09 6.88 10.48
N GLY A 83 -14.93 7.48 10.18
CA GLY A 83 -13.67 7.06 10.78
C GLY A 83 -12.60 8.13 10.82
N ARG A 84 -11.42 7.74 11.32
CA ARG A 84 -10.23 8.60 11.29
C ARG A 84 -9.59 8.54 9.92
N ALA A 85 -9.02 9.67 9.48
CA ALA A 85 -8.20 9.71 8.30
C ALA A 85 -6.99 8.76 8.43
N PHE A 86 -6.56 8.21 7.31
CA PHE A 86 -5.42 7.30 7.26
C PHE A 86 -4.61 7.47 5.98
N SER A 87 -3.30 7.24 6.09
CA SER A 87 -2.37 7.33 4.96
C SER A 87 -2.05 5.95 4.38
N LEU A 88 -2.06 5.85 3.06
CA LEU A 88 -1.73 4.67 2.25
C LEU A 88 -0.24 4.66 1.90
N ARG A 89 0.63 4.43 2.89
CA ARG A 89 2.10 4.36 2.68
C ARG A 89 2.58 3.20 1.80
N MET A 90 1.68 2.27 1.44
CA MET A 90 2.00 1.08 0.66
C MET A 90 1.92 1.29 -0.87
N VAL A 91 1.46 2.46 -1.33
CA VAL A 91 1.53 2.84 -2.75
C VAL A 91 2.95 3.29 -3.03
N SER A 92 3.75 2.40 -3.64
CA SER A 92 5.13 2.74 -3.97
C SER A 92 5.17 3.79 -5.07
N PRO A 93 5.95 4.88 -4.92
CA PRO A 93 6.22 5.81 -6.02
C PRO A 93 6.99 5.15 -7.17
N TYR A 94 7.47 3.91 -7.00
CA TYR A 94 8.25 3.15 -7.98
C TYR A 94 7.51 1.92 -8.55
N GLY A 95 6.22 1.74 -8.23
CA GLY A 95 5.37 0.70 -8.83
C GLY A 95 4.75 1.16 -10.16
N GLU A 96 4.25 0.23 -10.97
CA GLU A 96 3.50 0.57 -12.19
C GLU A 96 2.30 1.48 -11.84
N GLY A 97 2.32 2.72 -12.34
CA GLY A 97 1.30 3.76 -12.08
C GLY A 97 1.64 4.82 -11.02
N GLY A 98 2.69 4.63 -10.21
CA GLY A 98 3.09 5.64 -9.21
C GLY A 98 1.99 6.11 -8.25
N VAL A 99 2.28 7.14 -7.45
CA VAL A 99 1.33 7.65 -6.43
C VAL A 99 0.21 8.48 -7.07
N GLN A 100 0.52 9.22 -8.14
CA GLN A 100 -0.45 10.09 -8.80
C GLN A 100 -1.49 9.31 -9.63
N ASP A 101 -1.11 8.27 -10.39
CA ASP A 101 -2.11 7.55 -11.18
C ASP A 101 -3.02 6.73 -10.27
N PHE A 102 -2.47 6.14 -9.21
CA PHE A 102 -3.27 5.51 -8.16
C PHE A 102 -4.25 6.50 -7.52
N TYR A 103 -3.82 7.72 -7.22
CA TYR A 103 -4.70 8.76 -6.68
C TYR A 103 -5.82 9.13 -7.67
N ARG A 104 -5.51 9.32 -8.95
CA ARG A 104 -6.49 9.64 -10.00
C ARG A 104 -7.53 8.54 -10.14
N GLU A 105 -7.11 7.29 -10.14
CA GLU A 105 -8.00 6.13 -10.20
C GLU A 105 -8.89 6.05 -8.94
N LEU A 106 -8.30 6.17 -7.75
CA LEU A 106 -9.05 6.15 -6.49
C LEU A 106 -10.06 7.29 -6.44
N ARG A 107 -9.67 8.51 -6.84
CA ARG A 107 -10.56 9.67 -6.93
C ARG A 107 -11.74 9.39 -7.85
N THR A 108 -11.48 8.82 -9.02
CA THR A 108 -12.52 8.48 -10.01
C THR A 108 -13.53 7.50 -9.41
N ARG A 109 -13.05 6.47 -8.72
CA ARG A 109 -13.90 5.48 -8.05
C ARG A 109 -14.67 6.05 -6.86
N VAL A 110 -14.05 6.93 -6.05
CA VAL A 110 -14.71 7.63 -4.94
C VAL A 110 -15.86 8.49 -5.45
N VAL A 111 -15.61 9.29 -6.49
CA VAL A 111 -16.65 10.14 -7.11
C VAL A 111 -17.75 9.28 -7.71
N ALA A 112 -17.42 8.20 -8.42
CA ALA A 112 -18.40 7.29 -9.00
C ALA A 112 -19.29 6.62 -7.92
N ALA A 113 -18.75 6.38 -6.72
CA ALA A 113 -19.48 5.86 -5.57
C ALA A 113 -20.29 6.93 -4.80
N GLY A 114 -20.26 8.20 -5.23
CA GLY A 114 -20.96 9.32 -4.57
C GLY A 114 -20.21 9.95 -3.40
N GLY A 115 -18.92 9.63 -3.24
CA GLY A 115 -18.03 10.27 -2.26
C GLY A 115 -17.51 11.63 -2.73
N ALA A 116 -16.69 12.26 -1.89
CA ALA A 116 -16.14 13.58 -2.18
C ALA A 116 -15.15 13.57 -3.35
N PRO A 117 -15.09 14.67 -4.13
CA PRO A 117 -14.19 14.78 -5.28
C PRO A 117 -12.71 14.79 -4.92
N GLY A 118 -12.33 14.89 -3.64
CA GLY A 118 -10.95 14.98 -3.21
C GLY A 118 -10.27 16.27 -3.64
N ARG A 119 -8.99 16.39 -3.29
CA ARG A 119 -8.13 17.53 -3.64
C ARG A 119 -7.52 17.38 -5.02
N ASP A 120 -6.97 18.48 -5.54
CA ASP A 120 -6.15 18.41 -6.75
C ASP A 120 -4.91 17.53 -6.46
N PRO A 121 -4.54 16.57 -7.33
CA PRO A 121 -3.31 15.79 -7.17
C PRO A 121 -2.04 16.65 -7.02
N ASP A 122 -2.04 17.87 -7.57
CA ASP A 122 -0.90 18.78 -7.48
C ASP A 122 -0.93 19.66 -6.21
N ASP A 123 -2.05 19.67 -5.49
CA ASP A 123 -2.21 20.34 -4.21
C ASP A 123 -1.74 19.46 -3.03
N LEU A 124 -0.41 19.40 -2.89
CA LEU A 124 0.24 18.67 -1.82
C LEU A 124 -0.12 19.26 -0.45
N SER A 125 -0.85 18.49 0.33
CA SER A 125 -1.38 18.98 1.60
C SER A 125 -1.21 17.97 2.73
N LEU A 126 -0.95 18.50 3.93
CA LEU A 126 -0.82 17.65 5.12
C LEU A 126 -2.16 16.94 5.39
N PRO A 127 -2.12 15.65 5.76
CA PRO A 127 -3.33 14.94 6.13
C PRO A 127 -3.97 15.60 7.38
N PRO A 128 -5.29 15.47 7.56
CA PRO A 128 -5.99 16.05 8.71
C PRO A 128 -5.36 15.65 10.06
N LYS A 129 -5.43 16.54 11.06
CA LYS A 129 -4.91 16.25 12.41
C LYS A 129 -5.51 14.95 12.95
N GLY A 130 -4.66 14.02 13.41
CA GLY A 130 -5.07 12.71 13.87
C GLY A 130 -5.18 11.64 12.78
N ALA A 131 -4.77 11.97 11.54
CA ALA A 131 -4.52 10.95 10.52
C ALA A 131 -3.42 10.03 11.02
N HIS A 132 -3.81 8.82 11.41
CA HIS A 132 -2.83 7.83 11.80
C HIS A 132 -2.35 7.15 10.55
N PRO A 133 -1.05 7.18 10.33
CA PRO A 133 -0.51 6.43 9.23
C PRO A 133 -0.73 4.94 9.47
N VAL A 134 -1.20 4.26 8.44
CA VAL A 134 -1.11 2.80 8.39
C VAL A 134 0.31 2.50 7.92
N PHE A 135 1.27 2.62 8.85
CA PHE A 135 2.68 2.32 8.60
C PHE A 135 2.92 0.81 8.64
N SER A 136 3.66 0.32 7.64
CA SER A 136 4.61 -0.78 7.80
C SER A 136 5.99 -0.20 8.14
N VAL A 137 6.81 -0.99 8.81
CA VAL A 137 8.28 -0.90 8.76
C VAL A 137 8.73 -1.98 7.79
#